data_AF-A0A9P5PBX0-F1
#
_entry.id   AF-A0A9P5PBX0-F1
#
_cell.length_a   1.000
_cell.length_b   1.000
_cell.length_c   1.000
_cell.angle_alpha   90.00
_cell.angle_beta   90.00
_cell.angle_gamma   90.00
#
_symmetry.space_group_name_H-M   'P 1'
#
loop_
_entity.id
_entity.type
_entity.pdbx_description
1 polymer ?
#
loop_
_entity_poly.entity_id
_entity_poly.type
_entity_poly.pdbx_seq_one_letter_code
_entity_poly.pdbx_strand_id
1 'polypeptide(L)'
;DLLECGFPEDVLCCEWEAQVKAQTKPLPHKSFILILLLQFIYIPFYLRPEKKSRKVRKQWINKHTQDSVKRRDPAIANLAHQYNKLFADMQRLIQQKKAPRNSVAPLKIEMEGV
;
A
#
# COMPACT_ATOMS: atom_id res chain seq x y z
N ASP A 1 28.14 -5.97 -33.55
CA ASP A 1 27.86 -4.55 -33.85
C ASP A 1 26.53 -4.44 -34.57
N LEU A 2 25.68 -3.48 -34.19
CA LEU A 2 24.36 -3.20 -34.79
C LEU A 2 24.41 -2.78 -36.27
N LEU A 3 25.59 -2.82 -36.88
CA LEU A 3 25.89 -2.40 -38.25
C LEU A 3 25.47 -3.42 -39.32
N GLU A 4 25.03 -4.64 -38.96
CA GLU A 4 24.54 -5.62 -39.94
C GLU A 4 23.03 -5.51 -40.27
N CYS A 5 22.24 -4.74 -39.52
CA CYS A 5 20.79 -4.69 -39.73
C CYS A 5 20.32 -3.68 -40.80
N GLY A 6 21.18 -2.81 -41.32
CA GLY A 6 20.82 -1.89 -42.42
C GLY A 6 19.80 -0.79 -42.06
N PHE A 7 19.42 -0.65 -40.79
CA PHE A 7 18.54 0.42 -40.32
C PHE A 7 19.33 1.49 -39.58
N PRO A 8 19.11 2.78 -39.88
CA PRO A 8 19.79 3.86 -39.18
C PRO A 8 19.26 3.94 -37.74
N GLU A 9 20.16 4.23 -36.80
CA GLU A 9 19.92 4.14 -35.35
C GLU A 9 18.78 5.05 -34.87
N ASP A 10 18.60 6.19 -35.53
CA ASP A 10 17.54 7.15 -35.27
C ASP A 10 16.14 6.57 -35.57
N VAL A 11 16.01 5.77 -36.63
CA VAL A 11 14.76 5.08 -36.98
C VAL A 11 14.42 4.04 -35.91
N LEU A 12 15.40 3.25 -35.47
CA LEU A 12 15.20 2.28 -34.39
C LEU A 12 14.79 2.94 -33.07
N CYS A 13 15.36 4.11 -32.74
CA CYS A 13 14.98 4.88 -31.56
C CYS A 13 13.54 5.41 -31.68
N CYS A 14 13.16 5.94 -32.84
CA CYS A 14 11.81 6.43 -33.10
C CYS A 14 10.77 5.30 -33.06
N GLU A 15 11.06 4.17 -33.67
CA GLU A 15 10.19 2.98 -33.64
C GLU A 15 10.04 2.44 -32.22
N TRP A 16 11.13 2.40 -31.46
CA TRP A 16 11.11 2.01 -30.06
C TRP A 16 10.22 2.94 -29.22
N GLU A 17 10.34 4.26 -29.39
CA GLU A 17 9.49 5.22 -28.70
C GLU A 17 8.01 5.08 -29.08
N ALA A 18 7.73 4.88 -30.37
CA ALA A 18 6.38 4.67 -30.87
C ALA A 18 5.78 3.37 -30.30
N GLN A 19 6.58 2.31 -30.21
CA GLN A 19 6.19 1.04 -29.64
C GLN A 19 5.93 1.15 -28.13
N VAL A 20 6.78 1.85 -27.38
CA VAL A 20 6.55 2.12 -25.95
C VAL A 20 5.24 2.89 -25.76
N LYS A 21 4.97 3.93 -26.55
CA LYS A 21 3.70 4.68 -26.49
C LYS A 21 2.49 3.83 -26.85
N ALA A 22 2.60 2.93 -27.82
CA ALA A 22 1.52 2.02 -28.20
C ALA A 22 1.25 0.95 -27.15
N GLN A 23 2.30 0.39 -26.54
CA GLN A 23 2.21 -0.66 -25.50
C GLN A 23 1.81 -0.12 -24.12
N THR A 24 2.01 1.18 -23.86
CA THR A 24 1.65 1.83 -22.59
C THR A 24 0.28 2.49 -22.60
N LYS A 25 -0.51 2.33 -23.68
CA LYS A 25 -1.92 2.74 -23.67
C LYS A 25 -2.63 2.02 -22.52
N PRO A 26 -3.31 2.74 -21.60
CA PRO A 26 -3.97 2.10 -20.48
C PRO A 26 -4.99 1.09 -20.98
N LEU A 27 -4.85 -0.17 -20.58
CA LEU A 27 -5.81 -1.20 -20.95
C LEU A 27 -7.18 -0.87 -20.36
N PRO A 28 -8.28 -1.09 -21.10
CA PRO A 28 -9.62 -0.85 -20.58
C PRO A 28 -9.82 -1.65 -19.30
N HIS A 29 -10.17 -0.94 -18.24
CA HIS A 29 -10.21 -1.43 -16.86
C HIS A 29 -11.01 -2.72 -16.75
N LYS A 30 -10.38 -3.78 -16.23
CA LYS A 30 -11.02 -4.81 -15.40
C LYS A 30 -9.93 -5.51 -14.57
N SER A 31 -10.19 -5.56 -13.26
CA SER A 31 -9.38 -6.19 -12.21
C SER A 31 -8.15 -5.37 -11.76
N PHE A 32 -8.31 -4.69 -10.62
CA PHE A 32 -7.29 -3.96 -9.87
C PHE A 32 -5.96 -4.73 -9.70
N ILE A 33 -6.05 -6.06 -9.57
CA ILE A 33 -4.89 -6.96 -9.46
C ILE A 33 -4.06 -6.99 -10.75
N LEU A 34 -4.69 -7.01 -11.94
CA LEU A 34 -3.98 -7.01 -13.22
C LEU A 34 -3.25 -5.68 -13.48
N ILE A 35 -3.86 -4.55 -13.09
CA ILE A 35 -3.25 -3.22 -13.16
C ILE A 35 -2.03 -3.15 -12.25
N LEU A 36 -2.13 -3.68 -11.02
CA LEU A 36 -1.00 -3.77 -10.10
C LEU A 36 0.11 -4.67 -10.65
N LEU A 37 -0.21 -5.83 -11.21
CA LEU A 37 0.83 -6.73 -11.75
C LEU A 37 1.54 -6.14 -12.96
N LEU A 38 0.82 -5.46 -13.86
CA LEU A 38 1.41 -4.78 -15.01
C LEU A 38 2.28 -3.59 -14.58
N GLN A 39 1.81 -2.76 -13.65
CA GLN A 39 2.53 -1.56 -13.19
C GLN A 39 3.75 -1.91 -12.30
N PHE A 40 3.66 -2.93 -11.45
CA PHE A 40 4.66 -3.22 -10.42
C PHE A 40 5.62 -4.35 -10.76
N ILE A 41 5.24 -5.31 -11.62
CA ILE A 41 6.08 -6.47 -11.95
C ILE A 41 6.57 -6.39 -13.40
N TYR A 42 5.68 -6.10 -14.34
CA TYR A 42 6.00 -6.20 -15.78
C TYR A 42 6.80 -5.00 -16.31
N ILE A 43 6.31 -3.76 -16.13
CA ILE A 43 7.00 -2.55 -16.63
C ILE A 43 8.43 -2.37 -16.08
N PRO A 44 8.72 -2.64 -14.79
CA PRO A 44 10.07 -2.53 -14.22
C PRO A 44 11.10 -3.54 -14.75
N PHE A 45 10.63 -4.68 -15.24
CA PHE A 45 11.50 -5.72 -15.79
C PHE A 45 12.05 -5.30 -17.16
N TYR A 46 11.25 -4.60 -17.97
CA TYR A 46 11.61 -4.26 -19.35
C TYR A 46 12.27 -2.88 -19.54
N LEU A 47 12.06 -1.90 -18.66
CA LEU A 47 12.72 -0.59 -18.74
C LEU A 47 13.71 -0.39 -17.58
N ARG A 48 14.97 -0.80 -17.79
CA ARG A 48 16.07 -0.56 -16.84
C ARG A 48 17.08 0.46 -17.39
N PRO A 49 17.19 1.63 -16.75
CA PRO A 49 18.44 2.35 -16.62
C PRO A 49 18.92 2.40 -15.15
N GLU A 50 20.24 2.18 -15.02
CA GLU A 50 21.18 2.26 -13.90
C GLU A 50 20.74 2.92 -12.56
N LYS A 51 20.85 2.12 -11.49
CA LYS A 51 21.09 2.36 -10.04
C LYS A 51 20.48 3.57 -9.28
N LYS A 52 20.34 4.78 -9.87
CA LYS A 52 19.67 5.94 -9.24
C LYS A 52 18.18 5.66 -8.95
N SER A 53 17.54 4.88 -9.81
CA SER A 53 16.12 4.53 -9.79
C SER A 53 15.69 3.64 -8.61
N ARG A 54 16.61 2.89 -7.99
CA ARG A 54 16.28 2.00 -6.84
C ARG A 54 15.93 2.81 -5.59
N LYS A 55 16.64 3.91 -5.32
CA LYS A 55 16.38 4.77 -4.15
C LYS A 55 15.01 5.45 -4.27
N VAL A 56 14.73 6.05 -5.43
CA VAL A 56 13.45 6.72 -5.72
C VAL A 56 12.28 5.72 -5.64
N ARG A 57 12.45 4.52 -6.21
CA ARG A 57 11.44 3.45 -6.12
C ARG A 57 11.20 2.99 -4.68
N LYS A 58 12.26 2.75 -3.91
CA LYS A 58 12.14 2.39 -2.48
C LYS A 58 11.44 3.49 -1.68
N GLN A 59 11.74 4.75 -1.95
CA GLN A 59 11.09 5.90 -1.31
C GLN A 59 9.60 5.96 -1.66
N TRP A 60 9.22 5.73 -2.92
CA TRP A 60 7.81 5.73 -3.34
C TRP A 60 7.02 4.57 -2.74
N ILE A 61 7.58 3.35 -2.73
CA ILE A 61 6.96 2.18 -2.07
C ILE A 61 6.78 2.46 -0.58
N ASN A 62 7.84 2.95 0.08
CA ASN A 62 7.76 3.27 1.51
C ASN A 62 6.73 4.37 1.77
N LYS A 63 6.65 5.41 0.94
CA LYS A 63 5.65 6.47 1.03
C LYS A 63 4.23 5.90 0.93
N HIS A 64 3.97 5.03 -0.05
CA HIS A 64 2.65 4.42 -0.22
C HIS A 64 2.25 3.49 0.94
N THR A 65 3.20 2.70 1.45
CA THR A 65 3.01 1.87 2.65
C THR A 65 2.74 2.74 3.88
N GLN A 66 3.55 3.79 4.09
CA GLN A 66 3.40 4.74 5.18
C GLN A 66 2.07 5.48 5.13
N ASP A 67 1.63 5.94 3.97
CA ASP A 67 0.34 6.60 3.80
C ASP A 67 -0.84 5.65 4.10
N SER A 68 -0.69 4.35 3.82
CA SER A 68 -1.71 3.34 4.16
C SER A 68 -1.73 3.02 5.66
N VAL A 69 -0.56 2.96 6.30
CA VAL A 69 -0.41 2.76 7.76
C VAL A 69 -0.98 3.97 8.51
N LYS A 70 -0.55 5.18 8.15
CA LYS A 70 -1.04 6.45 8.74
C LYS A 70 -2.55 6.65 8.65
N ARG A 71 -3.22 6.05 7.66
CA ARG A 71 -4.69 6.09 7.56
C ARG A 71 -5.39 5.09 8.47
N ARG A 72 -4.73 3.96 8.80
CA ARG A 72 -5.31 2.88 9.60
C ARG A 72 -5.00 3.03 11.09
N ASP A 73 -3.79 3.46 11.44
CA ASP A 73 -3.37 3.71 12.82
C ASP A 73 -4.36 4.61 13.60
N PRO A 74 -4.83 5.76 13.09
CA PRO A 74 -5.80 6.59 13.82
C PRO A 74 -7.16 5.91 13.98
N ALA A 75 -7.57 5.04 13.05
CA ALA A 75 -8.82 4.29 13.17
C ALA A 75 -8.71 3.16 14.20
N ILE A 76 -7.58 2.45 14.21
CA ILE A 76 -7.30 1.38 15.17
C ILE A 76 -7.15 1.95 16.58
N ALA A 77 -6.40 3.05 16.74
CA ALA A 77 -6.28 3.75 18.01
C ALA A 77 -7.63 4.26 18.52
N ASN A 78 -8.47 4.83 17.65
CA ASN A 78 -9.80 5.28 18.04
C ASN A 78 -10.71 4.12 18.48
N LEU A 79 -10.64 2.96 17.81
CA LEU A 79 -11.36 1.76 18.24
C LEU A 79 -10.88 1.26 19.61
N ALA A 80 -9.57 1.22 19.83
CA ALA A 80 -8.99 0.85 21.12
C ALA A 80 -9.44 1.81 22.23
N HIS A 81 -9.49 3.12 21.96
CA HIS A 81 -10.03 4.11 22.89
C HIS A 81 -11.52 3.89 23.20
N GLN A 82 -12.36 3.66 22.19
CA GLN A 82 -13.79 3.39 22.39
C GLN A 82 -14.01 2.12 23.21
N TYR A 83 -13.27 1.06 22.91
CA TYR A 83 -13.28 -0.18 23.68
C TYR A 83 -12.87 0.06 25.14
N ASN A 84 -11.75 0.75 25.36
CA ASN A 84 -11.24 1.03 26.70
C ASN A 84 -12.20 1.93 27.52
N LYS A 85 -12.91 2.85 26.87
CA LYS A 85 -13.97 3.64 27.50
C LYS A 85 -15.12 2.73 27.97
N LEU A 86 -15.58 1.82 27.11
CA LEU A 86 -16.62 0.87 27.45
C LEU A 86 -16.19 -0.06 28.59
N PHE A 87 -14.93 -0.50 28.60
CA PHE A 87 -14.34 -1.27 29.70
C PHE A 87 -14.44 -0.52 31.04
N ALA A 88 -14.09 0.77 31.07
CA ALA A 88 -14.20 1.59 32.28
C ALA A 88 -15.65 1.69 32.78
N ASP A 89 -16.60 1.87 31.86
CA ASP A 89 -18.03 1.90 32.19
C ASP A 89 -18.52 0.56 32.77
N MET A 90 -18.11 -0.57 32.18
CA MET A 90 -18.44 -1.90 32.69
C MET A 90 -17.84 -2.15 34.08
N GLN A 91 -16.57 -1.80 34.29
CA GLN A 91 -15.94 -1.91 35.61
C GLN A 91 -16.69 -1.10 36.66
N ARG A 92 -17.09 0.14 36.31
CA ARG A 92 -17.87 1.00 37.19
C ARG A 92 -19.22 0.36 37.57
N LEU A 93 -19.92 -0.24 36.61
CA LEU A 93 -21.21 -0.93 36.87
C LEU A 93 -21.05 -2.15 37.78
N ILE A 94 -19.96 -2.91 37.61
CA ILE A 94 -19.63 -4.06 38.47
C ILE A 94 -19.30 -3.57 39.89
N GLN A 95 -18.48 -2.54 40.03
CA GLN A 95 -18.14 -1.94 41.34
C GLN A 95 -19.38 -1.40 42.06
N GLN A 96 -20.30 -0.77 41.32
CA GLN A 96 -21.57 -0.27 41.84
C GLN A 96 -22.59 -1.39 42.15
N LYS A 97 -22.25 -2.67 41.92
CA LYS A 97 -23.15 -3.83 42.07
C LYS A 97 -24.46 -3.72 41.28
N LYS A 98 -24.45 -2.93 40.20
CA LYS A 98 -25.57 -2.78 39.25
C LYS A 98 -25.47 -3.78 38.10
N ALA A 99 -24.31 -4.39 37.91
CA ALA A 99 -24.13 -5.48 36.97
C ALA A 99 -24.75 -6.78 37.52
N PRO A 100 -25.21 -7.70 36.65
CA PRO A 100 -25.66 -9.03 37.04
C PRO A 100 -24.64 -9.78 37.92
N ARG A 101 -25.13 -10.71 38.74
CA ARG A 101 -24.24 -11.59 39.52
C ARG A 101 -23.28 -12.32 38.58
N ASN A 102 -22.01 -12.36 38.96
CA ASN A 102 -20.91 -12.98 38.23
C ASN A 102 -20.54 -12.29 36.89
N SER A 103 -20.94 -11.04 36.67
CA SER A 103 -20.42 -10.26 35.54
C SER A 103 -18.92 -10.01 35.67
N VAL A 104 -18.16 -10.36 34.62
CA VAL A 104 -16.71 -10.15 34.53
C VAL A 104 -16.43 -9.09 33.48
N ALA A 105 -15.62 -8.10 33.81
CA ALA A 105 -15.21 -7.07 32.86
C ALA A 105 -14.23 -7.66 31.81
N PRO A 106 -14.29 -7.20 30.54
CA PRO A 106 -13.31 -7.57 29.50
C PRO A 106 -11.88 -7.13 29.83
N LEU A 107 -10.87 -7.59 29.08
CA LEU A 107 -9.48 -7.16 29.28
C LEU A 107 -9.23 -5.78 28.65
N LYS A 108 -8.60 -4.84 29.35
CA LYS A 108 -8.21 -3.54 28.80
C LYS A 108 -7.13 -3.72 27.70
N ILE A 109 -7.24 -2.95 26.61
CA ILE A 109 -6.20 -2.91 25.58
C ILE A 109 -5.15 -1.87 26.02
N GLU A 110 -3.90 -2.28 26.15
CA GLU A 110 -2.80 -1.33 26.38
C GLU A 110 -2.55 -0.52 25.11
N MET A 111 -2.48 0.80 25.24
CA MET A 111 -2.29 1.72 24.11
C MET A 111 -0.81 1.90 23.75
N GLU A 112 0.11 1.21 24.44
CA GLU A 112 1.53 1.27 24.10
C GLU A 112 1.78 0.61 22.73
N GLY A 113 2.07 1.42 21.71
CA GLY A 113 2.36 0.95 20.36
C GLY A 113 1.16 0.82 19.42
N VAL A 114 -0.01 1.36 19.79
CA VAL A 114 -1.18 1.59 18.91
C VAL A 114 -1.31 3.07 18.61
#